data_AF-A0A1G5BBP4-F1
#
_entry.id   AF-A0A1G5BBP4-F1
#
_cell.length_a   1.000
_cell.length_b   1.000
_cell.length_c   1.000
_cell.angle_alpha   90.00
_cell.angle_beta   90.00
_cell.angle_gamma   90.00
#
_symmetry.space_group_name_H-M   'P 1'
#
loop_
_entity.id
_entity.type
_entity.pdbx_description
1 polymer ?
#
loop_
_entity_poly.entity_id
_entity_poly.type
_entity_poly.pdbx_seq_one_letter_code
_entity_poly.pdbx_strand_id
1 'polypeptide(L)'
;MAENKVFMDTGIFTGIVEDMRGAAAELAITDSPLAGAEAFCGITGGCKMYNILEEMYRTDYFYNKVASVSLPNALFKVRDGMIAVDHAASESLTVNIAHGNIGGTKK
;
A
#
# COMPACT_ATOMS: atom_id res chain seq x y z
N MET A 1 24.35 11.25 9.99
CA MET A 1 22.92 11.60 10.07
C MET A 1 22.29 11.19 8.76
N ALA A 2 21.30 10.30 8.76
CA ALA A 2 20.61 9.93 7.53
C ALA A 2 19.88 11.16 7.00
N GLU A 3 20.03 11.48 5.72
CA GLU A 3 19.31 12.60 5.11
C GLU A 3 17.81 12.28 5.15
N ASN A 4 17.03 13.05 5.91
CA ASN A 4 15.57 12.96 5.97
C ASN A 4 14.94 13.53 4.69
N LYS A 5 15.26 12.97 3.54
CA LYS A 5 14.72 13.38 2.25
C LYS A 5 13.95 12.21 1.65
N VAL A 6 12.69 12.46 1.33
CA VAL A 6 11.84 11.52 0.60
C VAL A 6 11.41 12.23 -0.67
N PHE A 7 11.78 11.66 -1.81
CA PHE A 7 11.31 12.10 -3.12
C PHE A 7 10.35 11.03 -3.64
N MET A 8 9.10 11.44 -3.90
CA MET A 8 8.04 10.53 -4.30
C MET A 8 7.18 11.20 -5.36
N ASP A 9 7.07 10.56 -6.52
CA ASP A 9 5.97 10.83 -7.44
C ASP A 9 4.71 10.19 -6.85
N THR A 10 3.77 11.01 -6.42
CA THR A 10 2.57 10.56 -5.70
C THR A 10 1.62 9.77 -6.60
N GLY A 11 1.66 9.97 -7.92
CA GLY A 11 0.89 9.22 -8.90
C GLY A 11 1.45 7.81 -9.09
N ILE A 12 2.75 7.71 -9.39
CA ILE A 12 3.42 6.41 -9.52
C ILE A 12 3.34 5.62 -8.21
N PHE A 13 3.57 6.29 -7.07
CA PHE A 13 3.47 5.66 -5.76
C PHE A 13 2.07 5.12 -5.48
N THR A 14 1.03 5.88 -5.85
CA THR A 14 -0.36 5.40 -5.72
C THR A 14 -0.56 4.11 -6.50
N GLY A 15 -0.10 4.05 -7.76
CA GLY A 15 -0.20 2.84 -8.58
C GLY A 15 0.49 1.63 -7.94
N ILE A 16 1.70 1.80 -7.41
CA ILE A 16 2.43 0.71 -6.73
C ILE A 16 1.65 0.20 -5.52
N VAL A 17 1.13 1.10 -4.68
CA VAL A 17 0.38 0.70 -3.48
C VAL A 17 -0.93 -0.01 -3.84
N GLU A 18 -1.56 0.40 -4.93
CA GLU A 18 -2.74 -0.25 -5.49
C GLU A 18 -2.43 -1.65 -6.02
N ASP A 19 -1.33 -1.83 -6.75
CA ASP A 19 -0.88 -3.13 -7.24
C ASP A 19 -0.57 -4.08 -6.07
N MET A 20 0.08 -3.59 -5.01
CA MET A 20 0.32 -4.38 -3.79
C MET A 20 -0.99 -4.85 -3.16
N ARG A 21 -1.99 -3.97 -3.09
CA ARG A 21 -3.32 -4.30 -2.55
C ARG A 21 -4.03 -5.34 -3.41
N GLY A 22 -4.00 -5.17 -4.74
CA GLY A 22 -4.59 -6.10 -5.69
C GLY A 22 -3.94 -7.48 -5.63
N ALA A 23 -2.61 -7.54 -5.71
CA ALA A 23 -1.85 -8.79 -5.63
C ALA A 23 -2.09 -9.52 -4.31
N ALA A 24 -2.18 -8.81 -3.18
CA ALA A 24 -2.54 -9.43 -1.91
C ALA A 24 -3.96 -10.02 -1.94
N ALA A 25 -4.95 -9.32 -2.51
CA ALA A 25 -6.30 -9.84 -2.62
C ALA A 25 -6.38 -11.12 -3.48
N GLU A 26 -5.54 -11.22 -4.52
CA GLU A 26 -5.46 -12.41 -5.39
C GLU A 26 -4.79 -13.62 -4.72
N LEU A 27 -3.95 -13.40 -3.69
CA LEU A 27 -3.27 -14.46 -2.94
C LEU A 27 -4.12 -15.06 -1.82
N ALA A 28 -5.33 -14.55 -1.59
CA ALA A 28 -6.23 -15.06 -0.55
C ALA A 28 -6.60 -16.52 -0.78
N ILE A 29 -6.25 -17.37 0.19
CA ILE A 29 -6.67 -18.76 0.18
C ILE A 29 -8.16 -18.79 0.50
N THR A 30 -8.94 -19.53 -0.29
CA THR A 30 -10.37 -19.74 -0.02
C THR A 30 -10.53 -20.67 1.18
N ASP A 31 -11.39 -20.35 2.15
CA ASP A 31 -11.56 -21.13 3.39
C ASP A 31 -12.14 -22.56 3.18
N SER A 32 -12.60 -22.88 1.97
CA SER A 32 -13.34 -24.12 1.69
C SER A 32 -12.57 -25.43 1.95
N PRO A 33 -11.25 -25.54 1.69
CA PRO A 33 -10.49 -26.76 1.92
C PRO A 33 -10.25 -27.06 3.41
N LEU A 34 -10.29 -26.06 4.29
CA LEU A 34 -10.09 -26.27 5.73
C LEU A 34 -11.33 -26.88 6.40
N ALA A 35 -12.53 -26.56 5.90
CA ALA A 35 -13.82 -26.94 6.49
C ALA A 35 -14.06 -28.46 6.63
N GLY A 36 -13.32 -29.30 5.88
CA GLY A 36 -13.39 -30.76 5.97
C GLY A 36 -12.09 -31.44 6.40
N ALA A 37 -11.02 -30.66 6.61
CA ALA A 37 -9.69 -31.22 6.83
C ALA A 37 -9.51 -31.86 8.21
N GLU A 38 -10.39 -31.56 9.18
CA GLU A 38 -10.38 -32.19 10.50
C GLU A 38 -10.56 -33.71 10.42
N ALA A 39 -11.27 -34.21 9.40
CA ALA A 39 -11.44 -35.65 9.16
C ALA A 39 -10.10 -36.40 8.97
N PHE A 40 -9.01 -35.70 8.59
CA PHE A 40 -7.68 -36.28 8.53
C PHE A 40 -7.14 -36.70 9.89
N CYS A 41 -7.68 -36.22 11.01
CA CYS A 41 -7.31 -36.70 12.33
C CYS A 41 -7.57 -38.20 12.56
N GLY A 42 -8.45 -38.83 11.76
CA GLY A 42 -8.71 -40.27 11.81
C GLY A 42 -7.60 -41.16 11.25
N ILE A 43 -6.60 -40.61 10.55
CA ILE A 43 -5.48 -41.36 9.97
C ILE A 43 -4.16 -41.04 10.68
N THR A 44 -3.25 -42.02 10.74
CA THR A 44 -1.93 -41.86 11.36
C THR A 44 -1.18 -40.67 10.77
N GLY A 45 -0.89 -39.66 11.60
CA GLY A 45 -0.21 -38.44 11.18
C GLY A 45 -1.11 -37.35 10.58
N GLY A 46 -2.38 -37.63 10.29
CA GLY A 46 -3.26 -36.66 9.65
C GLY A 46 -3.68 -35.50 10.55
N CYS A 47 -3.73 -35.65 11.88
CA CYS A 47 -3.86 -34.49 12.77
C CYS A 47 -2.68 -33.51 12.66
N LYS A 48 -1.45 -34.01 12.43
CA LYS A 48 -0.30 -33.11 12.22
C LYS A 48 -0.46 -32.33 10.93
N MET A 49 -0.94 -32.98 9.87
CA MET A 49 -1.23 -32.32 8.59
C MET A 49 -2.35 -31.29 8.73
N TYR A 50 -3.42 -31.61 9.45
CA TYR A 50 -4.52 -30.68 9.75
C TYR A 50 -4.01 -29.44 10.48
N ASN A 51 -3.24 -29.59 11.55
CA ASN A 51 -2.70 -28.44 12.30
C ASN A 51 -1.76 -27.58 11.45
N ILE A 52 -0.95 -28.18 10.57
CA ILE A 52 -0.11 -27.44 9.64
C ILE A 52 -0.98 -26.64 8.65
N LEU A 53 -2.04 -27.25 8.15
CA LEU A 53 -2.99 -26.59 7.26
C LEU A 53 -3.67 -25.40 7.98
N GLU A 54 -4.17 -25.60 9.19
CA GLU A 54 -4.78 -24.53 10.01
C GLU A 54 -3.81 -23.35 10.22
N GLU A 55 -2.56 -23.62 10.58
CA GLU A 55 -1.52 -22.58 10.72
C GLU A 55 -1.23 -21.84 9.42
N MET A 56 -1.25 -22.53 8.28
CA MET A 56 -1.10 -21.92 6.95
C MET A 56 -2.26 -20.95 6.65
N TYR A 57 -3.51 -21.37 6.88
CA TYR A 57 -4.69 -20.50 6.69
C TYR A 57 -4.65 -19.27 7.60
N ARG A 58 -4.27 -19.46 8.87
CA ARG A 58 -4.13 -18.36 9.82
C ARG A 58 -3.06 -17.37 9.36
N THR A 59 -1.91 -17.88 8.90
CA THR A 59 -0.81 -17.05 8.42
C THR A 59 -1.20 -16.29 7.15
N ASP A 60 -1.87 -16.94 6.21
CA ASP A 60 -2.39 -16.31 5.00
C ASP A 60 -3.36 -15.18 5.32
N TYR A 61 -4.32 -15.42 6.23
CA TYR A 61 -5.26 -14.39 6.68
C TYR A 61 -4.53 -13.17 7.23
N PHE A 62 -3.54 -13.37 8.11
CA PHE A 62 -2.75 -12.25 8.66
C PHE A 62 -1.94 -11.53 7.59
N TYR A 63 -1.26 -12.28 6.71
CA TYR A 63 -0.49 -11.71 5.62
C TYR A 63 -1.39 -10.86 4.72
N ASN A 64 -2.53 -11.40 4.29
CA ASN A 64 -3.48 -10.69 3.44
C ASN A 64 -4.06 -9.47 4.11
N LYS A 65 -4.44 -9.55 5.40
CA LYS A 65 -4.88 -8.37 6.14
C LYS A 65 -3.83 -7.26 6.17
N VAL A 66 -2.57 -7.61 6.39
CA VAL A 66 -1.48 -6.63 6.44
C VAL A 66 -1.21 -6.07 5.05
N ALA A 67 -1.06 -6.93 4.05
CA ALA A 67 -0.64 -6.55 2.70
C ALA A 67 -1.74 -5.85 1.88
N SER A 68 -3.02 -6.21 2.07
CA SER A 68 -4.13 -5.60 1.32
C SER A 68 -4.77 -4.39 2.02
N VAL A 69 -4.62 -4.27 3.35
CA VAL A 69 -5.29 -3.21 4.13
C VAL A 69 -4.31 -2.37 4.92
N SER A 70 -3.63 -2.94 5.91
CA SER A 70 -2.88 -2.16 6.90
C SER A 70 -1.72 -1.40 6.28
N LEU A 71 -0.90 -2.08 5.46
CA LEU A 71 0.27 -1.51 4.81
C LEU A 71 -0.14 -0.48 3.73
N PRO A 72 -1.05 -0.78 2.79
CA PRO A 72 -1.52 0.21 1.82
C PRO A 72 -2.09 1.47 2.47
N ASN A 73 -2.89 1.33 3.53
CA ASN A 73 -3.44 2.49 4.24
C ASN A 73 -2.35 3.35 4.90
N ALA A 74 -1.32 2.73 5.49
CA ALA A 74 -0.20 3.47 6.05
C ALA A 74 0.60 4.20 4.97
N LEU A 75 0.84 3.55 3.82
CA LEU A 75 1.53 4.15 2.69
C LEU A 75 0.75 5.31 2.07
N PHE A 76 -0.57 5.18 1.93
CA PHE A 76 -1.41 6.30 1.48
C PHE A 76 -1.38 7.49 2.44
N LYS A 77 -1.34 7.27 3.76
CA LYS A 77 -1.15 8.38 4.71
C LYS A 77 0.17 9.12 4.52
N VAL A 78 1.25 8.40 4.20
CA VAL A 78 2.55 9.04 3.87
C VAL A 78 2.42 9.87 2.61
N ARG A 79 1.83 9.31 1.54
CA ARG A 79 1.57 10.04 0.29
C ARG A 79 0.74 11.30 0.53
N ASP A 80 -0.36 11.20 1.27
CA ASP A 80 -1.26 12.32 1.54
C ASP A 80 -0.55 13.42 2.34
N GLY A 81 0.31 13.03 3.28
CA GLY A 81 1.20 13.96 3.98
C GLY A 81 2.15 14.71 3.03
N MET A 82 2.74 14.02 2.05
CA MET A 82 3.61 14.65 1.06
C MET A 82 2.84 15.63 0.17
N ILE A 83 1.63 15.27 -0.29
CA ILE A 83 0.77 16.17 -1.06
C ILE A 83 0.42 17.41 -0.24
N ALA A 84 0.06 17.24 1.04
CA ALA A 84 -0.29 18.36 1.91
C ALA A 84 0.88 19.32 2.13
N VAL A 85 2.09 18.80 2.32
CA VAL A 85 3.31 19.61 2.45
C VAL A 85 3.62 20.34 1.15
N ASP A 86 3.53 19.67 -0.01
CA ASP A 86 3.79 20.27 -1.31
C ASP A 86 2.78 21.38 -1.65
N HIS A 87 1.51 21.16 -1.30
CA HIS A 87 0.46 22.17 -1.42
C HIS A 87 0.73 23.39 -0.53
N ALA A 88 1.00 23.18 0.76
CA ALA A 88 1.31 24.27 1.68
C ALA A 88 2.56 25.05 1.27
N ALA A 89 3.60 24.35 0.79
CA ALA A 89 4.79 24.98 0.24
C ALA A 89 4.46 25.82 -1.00
N SER A 90 3.65 25.29 -1.92
CA SER A 90 3.20 26.00 -3.12
C SER A 90 2.39 27.26 -2.79
N GLU A 91 1.47 27.20 -1.83
CA GLU A 91 0.68 28.36 -1.39
C GLU A 91 1.53 29.43 -0.69
N SER A 92 2.62 29.03 -0.03
CA SER A 92 3.55 29.97 0.63
C SER A 92 4.38 30.79 -0.37
N LEU A 93 4.43 30.36 -1.64
CA LEU A 93 5.14 31.08 -2.70
C LEU A 93 4.27 32.25 -3.21
N THR A 94 4.49 33.45 -2.67
CA THR A 94 4.02 34.68 -3.32
C THR A 94 4.80 34.91 -4.61
N VAL A 95 4.20 34.54 -5.74
CA VAL A 95 4.69 34.95 -7.05
C VAL A 95 4.35 36.43 -7.21
N ASN A 96 5.34 37.30 -6.95
CA ASN A 96 5.26 38.68 -7.42
C ASN A 96 5.25 38.62 -8.95
N ILE A 97 4.05 38.57 -9.53
CA ILE A 97 3.82 38.94 -10.92
C ILE A 97 4.08 40.44 -10.96
N ALA A 98 5.36 40.81 -10.99
CA ALA A 98 5.75 42.12 -11.48
C ALA A 98 5.00 42.26 -12.79
N HIS A 99 4.12 43.25 -12.86
CA HIS A 99 3.55 43.76 -14.10
C HIS A 99 4.73 44.36 -14.90
N GLY A 100 5.65 43.50 -15.33
CA GLY A 100 6.67 43.77 -16.30
C GLY A 100 5.94 43.78 -17.62
N ASN A 101 5.67 44.99 -18.09
CA ASN A 101 5.20 45.29 -19.42
C ASN A 101 6.13 44.59 -20.44
N ILE A 102 5.87 43.34 -20.81
CA ILE A 102 6.49 42.67 -21.97
C ILE A 102 5.76 43.20 -23.22
N GLY A 103 5.77 44.54 -23.34
CA GLY A 103 5.40 45.24 -24.55
C GLY A 103 6.58 45.11 -25.50
N GLY A 104 6.43 44.25 -26.49
CA GLY A 104 7.38 44.14 -27.59
C GLY A 104 7.58 45.50 -28.25
N THR A 105 8.74 46.09 -28.07
CA THR A 105 9.21 47.19 -28.91
C THR A 105 9.57 46.61 -30.27
N LYS A 106 8.63 46.68 -31.21
CA LYS A 106 8.96 46.78 -32.63
C LYS A 106 9.52 48.18 -32.88
N LYS A 107 10.80 48.27 -33.20
CA LYS A 107 11.36 49.26 -34.14
C LYS A 107 12.60 48.66 -34.79
#